data_AF-A0A3P7IU56-F1
#
_entry.id   AF-A0A3P7IU56-F1
#
_cell.length_a   1.000
_cell.length_b   1.000
_cell.length_c   1.000
_cell.angle_alpha   90.00
_cell.angle_beta   90.00
_cell.angle_gamma   90.00
#
_symmetry.space_group_name_H-M   'P 1'
#
loop_
_entity.id
_entity.type
_entity.pdbx_description
1 polymer ?
#
loop_
_entity_poly.entity_id
_entity_poly.type
_entity_poly.pdbx_seq_one_letter_code
_entity_poly.pdbx_strand_id
1 'polypeptide(L)'
;MNWSCPKKAEDVFLKCGLRLDNLPLVYDSQNLPTTEEKWNKTVFFSKQFGSYQWPDFINVVVYASQPQLNRKPLNESEKAIVEAFENESFYNKWIDLLLIEKHDSKEVNDNTYLLRNFPASEVIFNRVTKTLADLLKSRKRAEQRLAAEIFTGVSKGTKYIGFKKLNKLWSWLAPAVDHLYDHMNADAYSTWQNCIIDVLHRDDTRRFWWLIERLLSSMTRPAPTAWHQGIRSQVLLATDWRETETRKRICDIAWKSLPKATIETQRLGVSA
;
A
#
# COMPACT_ATOMS: atom_id res chain seq x y z
N MET A 1 -1.83 -20.74 -11.51
CA MET A 1 -0.71 -21.71 -11.58
C MET A 1 -0.57 -22.32 -10.20
N ASN A 2 -0.54 -23.64 -10.07
CA ASN A 2 -0.36 -24.30 -8.77
C ASN A 2 1.11 -24.25 -8.41
N TRP A 3 1.49 -23.42 -7.45
CA TRP A 3 2.85 -23.43 -6.93
C TRP A 3 3.00 -24.63 -6.01
N SER A 4 3.90 -25.55 -6.37
CA SER A 4 4.21 -26.74 -5.57
C SER A 4 5.24 -26.42 -4.50
N CYS A 5 4.98 -26.86 -3.28
CA CYS A 5 5.85 -26.67 -2.10
C CYS A 5 7.33 -27.03 -2.40
N PRO A 6 8.33 -26.21 -2.04
CA PRO A 6 9.74 -26.52 -2.18
C PRO A 6 10.11 -27.53 -1.09
N LYS A 7 10.06 -28.82 -1.46
CA LYS A 7 10.34 -30.00 -0.63
C LYS A 7 9.29 -30.29 0.44
N LYS A 8 8.78 -31.54 0.43
CA LYS A 8 8.02 -32.08 1.56
C LYS A 8 8.95 -32.10 2.78
N ALA A 9 8.47 -31.61 3.92
CA ALA A 9 9.16 -31.84 5.17
C ALA A 9 9.19 -33.35 5.42
N GLU A 10 10.36 -33.97 5.28
CA GLU A 10 10.64 -35.24 5.95
C GLU A 10 10.42 -35.04 7.46
N ASP A 11 10.04 -36.09 8.20
CA ASP A 11 9.65 -36.10 9.62
C ASP A 11 10.67 -35.42 10.56
N VAL A 12 10.71 -34.10 10.50
CA VAL A 12 11.61 -33.23 11.23
C VAL A 12 10.74 -32.30 12.05
N PHE A 13 11.12 -32.12 13.32
CA PHE A 13 10.59 -31.11 14.22
C PHE A 13 10.20 -29.83 13.46
N LEU A 14 8.92 -29.45 13.54
CA LEU A 14 8.37 -28.26 12.89
C LEU A 14 9.20 -27.03 13.27
N LYS A 15 9.93 -26.46 12.29
CA LYS A 15 10.69 -25.22 12.45
C LYS A 15 9.80 -24.04 12.04
N CYS A 16 9.32 -23.29 13.02
CA CYS A 16 8.55 -22.07 12.79
C CYS A 16 9.47 -20.90 12.36
N GLY A 17 8.92 -19.96 11.58
CA GLY A 17 9.60 -18.72 11.23
C GLY A 17 10.40 -18.79 9.94
N LEU A 18 11.55 -18.11 9.88
CA LEU A 18 12.39 -18.03 8.69
C LEU A 18 13.09 -19.37 8.40
N ARG A 19 12.92 -19.88 7.18
CA ARG A 19 13.51 -21.12 6.69
C ARG A 19 13.92 -20.98 5.23
N LEU A 20 14.88 -21.78 4.79
CA LEU A 20 15.46 -21.70 3.44
C LEU A 20 14.40 -21.76 2.32
N ASP A 21 13.34 -22.55 2.50
CA ASP A 21 12.21 -22.69 1.58
C ASP A 21 11.32 -21.45 1.50
N ASN A 22 11.22 -20.65 2.58
CA ASN A 22 10.35 -19.48 2.65
C ASN A 22 11.09 -18.13 2.59
N LEU A 23 12.43 -18.14 2.64
CA LEU A 23 13.27 -16.95 2.48
C LEU A 23 12.93 -16.10 1.24
N PRO A 24 12.60 -16.67 0.06
CA PRO A 24 12.24 -15.86 -1.10
C PRO A 24 10.95 -15.04 -0.94
N LEU A 25 10.15 -15.26 0.11
CA LEU A 25 8.94 -14.48 0.41
C LEU A 25 9.20 -13.28 1.32
N VAL A 26 10.36 -13.24 1.96
CA VAL A 26 10.75 -12.17 2.88
C VAL A 26 11.07 -10.92 2.08
N TYR A 27 10.79 -9.76 2.68
CA TYR A 27 11.20 -8.47 2.17
C TYR A 27 12.73 -8.37 2.27
N ASP A 28 13.38 -8.29 1.10
CA ASP A 28 14.82 -8.12 0.94
C ASP A 28 15.07 -6.89 0.07
N SER A 29 15.60 -5.83 0.70
CA SER A 29 15.82 -4.54 0.02
C SER A 29 16.83 -4.63 -1.13
N GLN A 30 17.74 -5.61 -1.12
CA GLN A 30 18.74 -5.81 -2.16
C GLN A 30 18.16 -6.55 -3.38
N ASN A 31 17.10 -7.34 -3.18
CA ASN A 31 16.51 -8.20 -4.19
C ASN A 31 15.07 -7.82 -4.58
N LEU A 32 14.66 -6.58 -4.32
CA LEU A 32 13.35 -6.07 -4.69
C LEU A 32 13.08 -6.16 -6.21
N PRO A 33 11.81 -6.33 -6.62
CA PRO A 33 11.40 -6.37 -8.03
C PRO A 33 11.37 -4.97 -8.66
N THR A 34 12.54 -4.33 -8.75
CA THR A 34 12.71 -2.94 -9.24
C THR A 34 12.73 -2.81 -10.76
N THR A 35 12.79 -3.93 -11.49
CA THR A 35 12.74 -3.96 -12.95
C THR A 35 11.54 -4.76 -13.41
N GLU A 36 11.06 -4.49 -14.63
CA GLU A 36 9.94 -5.23 -15.23
C GLU A 36 10.23 -6.72 -15.32
N GLU A 37 11.46 -7.09 -15.66
CA GLU A 37 11.88 -8.49 -15.73
C GLU A 37 11.80 -9.18 -14.36
N LYS A 38 12.35 -8.55 -13.30
CA LYS A 38 12.28 -9.09 -11.94
C LYS A 38 10.82 -9.17 -11.48
N TRP A 39 10.05 -8.10 -11.65
CA TRP A 39 8.63 -8.05 -11.29
C TRP A 39 7.80 -9.16 -11.95
N ASN A 40 8.04 -9.40 -13.24
CA ASN A 40 7.36 -10.45 -13.99
C ASN A 40 7.76 -11.85 -13.57
N LYS A 41 8.97 -12.04 -13.03
CA LYS A 41 9.47 -13.32 -12.47
C LYS A 41 9.12 -13.52 -10.99
N THR A 42 8.75 -12.47 -10.26
CA THR A 42 8.40 -12.57 -8.85
C THR A 42 7.00 -13.16 -8.66
N VAL A 43 6.91 -14.14 -7.76
CA VAL A 43 5.63 -14.69 -7.30
C VAL A 43 5.21 -13.96 -6.03
N PHE A 44 4.05 -13.32 -6.06
CA PHE A 44 3.51 -12.57 -4.94
C PHE A 44 2.44 -13.36 -4.19
N PHE A 45 2.59 -13.47 -2.87
CA PHE A 45 1.71 -14.23 -1.98
C PHE A 45 0.85 -13.29 -1.14
N SER A 46 -0.42 -13.13 -1.53
CA SER A 46 -1.33 -12.21 -0.82
C SER A 46 -1.64 -12.61 0.63
N LYS A 47 -1.47 -13.88 0.99
CA LYS A 47 -1.62 -14.37 2.37
C LYS A 47 -0.31 -14.90 2.92
N GLN A 48 -0.17 -14.88 4.24
CA GLN A 48 1.01 -15.23 5.03
C GLN A 48 1.28 -16.75 5.12
N PHE A 49 1.22 -17.47 4.00
CA PHE A 49 1.56 -18.89 3.94
C PHE A 49 3.04 -19.15 4.23
N GLY A 50 3.33 -20.29 4.87
CA GLY A 50 4.69 -20.80 5.02
C GLY A 50 5.41 -20.36 6.29
N SER A 51 4.78 -19.67 7.24
CA SER A 51 5.43 -19.36 8.54
C SER A 51 5.59 -20.61 9.42
N TYR A 52 4.52 -21.39 9.57
CA TYR A 52 4.48 -22.62 10.35
C TYR A 52 4.71 -23.85 9.47
N GLN A 53 3.80 -24.07 8.51
CA GLN A 53 3.84 -25.16 7.55
C GLN A 53 3.26 -24.67 6.21
N TRP A 54 3.69 -25.28 5.11
CA TRP A 54 3.09 -25.06 3.80
C TRP A 54 1.79 -25.88 3.66
N PRO A 55 0.72 -25.29 3.11
CA PRO A 55 -0.42 -26.08 2.66
C PRO A 55 -0.03 -26.90 1.41
N ASP A 56 -0.79 -27.96 1.11
CA ASP A 56 -0.53 -28.83 -0.04
C ASP A 56 -0.51 -28.07 -1.37
N PHE A 57 -1.39 -27.07 -1.49
CA PHE A 57 -1.52 -26.22 -2.67
C PHE A 57 -1.73 -24.76 -2.27
N ILE A 58 -1.14 -23.85 -3.06
CA ILE A 58 -1.32 -22.40 -2.89
C ILE A 58 -1.77 -21.80 -4.21
N ASN A 59 -2.87 -21.05 -4.13
CA ASN A 59 -3.31 -20.16 -5.19
C ASN A 59 -2.50 -18.87 -5.11
N VAL A 60 -1.53 -18.72 -6.01
CA VAL A 60 -0.75 -17.49 -6.17
C VAL A 60 -1.23 -16.71 -7.39
N VAL A 61 -1.09 -15.38 -7.33
CA VAL A 61 -1.30 -14.53 -8.50
C VAL A 61 -0.23 -14.90 -9.54
N VAL A 62 -0.67 -15.22 -10.75
CA VAL A 62 0.19 -15.62 -11.88
C VAL A 62 1.23 -14.54 -12.16
N TYR A 63 2.42 -14.94 -12.65
CA TYR A 63 3.48 -14.06 -13.13
C TYR A 63 2.92 -12.82 -13.84
N ALA A 64 3.45 -11.64 -13.52
CA ALA A 64 2.96 -10.38 -14.09
C ALA A 64 3.18 -10.24 -15.61
N SER A 65 3.94 -11.16 -16.23
CA SER A 65 4.08 -11.27 -17.68
C SER A 65 2.81 -11.75 -18.39
N GLN A 66 1.90 -12.44 -17.70
CA GLN A 66 0.60 -12.82 -18.28
C GLN A 66 -0.49 -11.83 -17.88
N PRO A 67 -1.50 -11.58 -18.74
CA PRO A 67 -2.65 -10.78 -18.36
C PRO A 67 -3.29 -11.37 -17.11
N GLN A 68 -3.09 -10.71 -15.96
CA GLN A 68 -3.62 -11.20 -14.68
C GLN A 68 -5.15 -11.10 -14.62
N LEU A 69 -5.74 -10.31 -15.52
CA LEU A 69 -7.18 -10.16 -15.70
C LEU A 69 -7.54 -10.50 -17.15
N ASN A 70 -8.04 -11.72 -17.41
CA ASN A 70 -8.65 -12.05 -18.70
C ASN A 70 -10.15 -11.75 -18.63
N ARG A 71 -10.51 -10.47 -18.82
CA ARG A 71 -11.89 -9.99 -18.68
C ARG A 71 -12.68 -10.21 -19.97
N LYS A 72 -13.93 -10.63 -19.84
CA LYS A 72 -14.91 -10.53 -20.92
C LYS A 72 -15.11 -9.04 -21.31
N PRO A 73 -15.53 -8.75 -22.56
CA PRO A 73 -15.95 -7.41 -22.94
C PRO A 73 -16.99 -6.85 -21.96
N LEU A 74 -16.99 -5.53 -21.78
CA LEU A 74 -17.91 -4.85 -20.86
C LEU A 74 -19.36 -5.15 -21.25
N ASN A 75 -20.18 -5.56 -20.28
CA ASN A 75 -21.63 -5.63 -20.45
C ASN A 75 -22.26 -4.22 -20.44
N GLU A 76 -23.54 -4.10 -20.77
CA GLU A 76 -24.23 -2.80 -20.84
C GLU A 76 -24.21 -2.02 -19.51
N SER A 77 -24.35 -2.71 -18.37
CA SER A 77 -24.28 -2.08 -17.05
C SER A 77 -22.87 -1.56 -16.74
N GLU A 78 -21.85 -2.33 -17.09
CA GLU A 78 -20.44 -1.96 -16.93
C GLU A 78 -20.06 -0.79 -17.83
N LYS A 79 -20.59 -0.74 -19.07
CA LYS A 79 -20.42 0.40 -19.97
C LYS A 79 -21.06 1.66 -19.38
N ALA A 80 -22.29 1.57 -18.86
CA ALA A 80 -22.96 2.69 -18.21
C ALA A 80 -22.16 3.22 -17.00
N ILE A 81 -21.56 2.33 -16.21
CA ILE A 81 -20.67 2.74 -15.11
C ILE A 81 -19.44 3.48 -15.64
N VAL A 82 -18.77 2.93 -16.66
CA VAL A 82 -17.60 3.59 -17.26
C VAL A 82 -17.98 4.97 -17.80
N GLU A 83 -19.05 5.06 -18.59
CA GLU A 83 -19.55 6.31 -19.16
C GLU A 83 -19.85 7.36 -18.07
N ALA A 84 -20.50 6.94 -16.97
CA ALA A 84 -20.78 7.83 -15.85
C ALA A 84 -19.50 8.36 -15.19
N PHE A 85 -18.50 7.51 -14.91
CA PHE A 85 -17.26 7.94 -14.27
C PHE A 85 -16.28 8.66 -15.24
N GLU A 86 -16.42 8.49 -16.55
CA GLU A 86 -15.69 9.27 -17.54
C GLU A 86 -16.28 10.67 -17.73
N ASN A 87 -17.59 10.83 -17.51
CA ASN A 87 -18.28 12.11 -17.49
C ASN A 87 -17.78 13.02 -16.35
N GLU A 88 -17.28 14.20 -16.73
CA GLU A 88 -16.68 15.14 -15.78
C GLU A 88 -17.65 15.67 -14.72
N SER A 89 -18.86 16.03 -15.14
CA SER A 89 -19.86 16.61 -14.24
C SER A 89 -20.30 15.58 -13.20
N PHE A 90 -20.53 14.34 -13.63
CA PHE A 90 -20.86 13.25 -12.72
C PHE A 90 -19.71 12.95 -11.75
N TYR A 91 -18.49 12.82 -12.26
CA TYR A 91 -17.31 12.54 -11.43
C TYR A 91 -17.08 13.63 -10.38
N ASN A 92 -17.14 14.91 -10.76
CA ASN A 92 -16.95 16.02 -9.84
C ASN A 92 -18.04 16.04 -8.77
N LYS A 93 -19.31 15.85 -9.16
CA LYS A 93 -20.42 15.76 -8.21
C LYS A 93 -20.28 14.58 -7.26
N TRP A 94 -19.76 13.45 -7.73
CA TRP A 94 -19.46 12.30 -6.88
C TRP A 94 -18.38 12.63 -5.83
N ILE A 95 -17.30 13.30 -6.24
CA ILE A 95 -16.25 13.77 -5.30
C ILE A 95 -16.82 14.77 -4.29
N ASP A 96 -17.67 15.71 -4.70
CA ASP A 96 -18.30 16.68 -3.80
C ASP A 96 -19.16 15.98 -2.74
N LEU A 97 -19.94 14.97 -3.15
CA LEU A 97 -20.76 14.17 -2.23
C LEU A 97 -19.90 13.38 -1.24
N LEU A 98 -18.80 12.78 -1.68
CA LEU A 98 -17.86 12.10 -0.80
C LEU A 98 -17.22 13.08 0.19
N LEU A 99 -16.88 14.29 -0.24
CA LEU A 99 -16.35 15.32 0.65
C LEU A 99 -17.36 15.70 1.74
N ILE A 100 -18.63 15.89 1.37
CA ILE A 100 -19.73 16.13 2.32
C ILE A 100 -19.81 15.00 3.35
N GLU A 101 -19.77 13.75 2.92
CA GLU A 101 -19.77 12.59 3.83
C GLU A 101 -18.58 12.63 4.81
N LYS A 102 -17.37 12.98 4.33
CA LYS A 102 -16.15 13.01 5.16
C LYS A 102 -16.07 14.17 6.15
N HIS A 103 -16.97 15.15 6.07
CA HIS A 103 -17.10 16.16 7.11
C HIS A 103 -17.51 15.54 8.46
N ASP A 104 -18.41 14.56 8.40
CA ASP A 104 -19.03 13.94 9.58
C ASP A 104 -18.48 12.53 9.84
N SER A 105 -18.28 11.74 8.79
CA SER A 105 -17.82 10.35 8.92
C SER A 105 -16.30 10.22 8.97
N LYS A 106 -15.83 9.25 9.77
CA LYS A 106 -14.44 8.76 9.78
C LYS A 106 -14.29 7.43 9.05
N GLU A 107 -15.39 6.85 8.58
CA GLU A 107 -15.39 5.55 7.91
C GLU A 107 -14.61 5.64 6.60
N VAL A 108 -13.88 4.58 6.29
CA VAL A 108 -13.11 4.45 5.05
C VAL A 108 -13.87 3.50 4.15
N ASN A 109 -14.39 4.00 3.04
CA ASN A 109 -15.08 3.19 2.05
C ASN A 109 -14.08 2.73 0.99
N ASP A 110 -13.88 1.42 0.88
CA ASP A 110 -12.88 0.89 -0.04
C ASP A 110 -13.33 1.00 -1.51
N ASN A 111 -12.99 2.12 -2.18
CA ASN A 111 -13.27 2.37 -3.60
C ASN A 111 -12.37 1.57 -4.56
N THR A 112 -11.69 0.53 -4.08
CA THR A 112 -10.81 -0.34 -4.87
C THR A 112 -11.45 -0.88 -6.15
N TYR A 113 -12.78 -1.08 -6.15
CA TYR A 113 -13.48 -1.74 -7.24
C TYR A 113 -13.43 -0.98 -8.56
N LEU A 114 -13.37 0.36 -8.55
CA LEU A 114 -13.40 1.15 -9.79
C LEU A 114 -12.16 0.87 -10.64
N LEU A 115 -10.96 1.10 -10.09
CA LEU A 115 -9.69 0.87 -10.80
C LEU A 115 -9.39 -0.61 -11.01
N ARG A 116 -9.83 -1.48 -10.10
CA ARG A 116 -9.66 -2.93 -10.23
C ARG A 116 -10.51 -3.49 -11.36
N ASN A 117 -11.77 -3.08 -11.43
CA ASN A 117 -12.69 -3.63 -12.41
C ASN A 117 -12.47 -2.96 -13.76
N PHE A 118 -12.19 -1.66 -13.84
CA PHE A 118 -12.04 -0.92 -15.10
C PHE A 118 -10.60 -0.41 -15.37
N PRO A 119 -9.57 -1.29 -15.35
CA PRO A 119 -8.17 -0.87 -15.48
C PRO A 119 -7.80 -0.35 -16.88
N ALA A 120 -8.65 -0.63 -17.88
CA ALA A 120 -8.46 -0.20 -19.26
C ALA A 120 -8.88 1.25 -19.53
N SER A 121 -9.73 1.85 -18.69
CA SER A 121 -10.10 3.27 -18.84
C SER A 121 -8.99 4.16 -18.33
N GLU A 122 -8.24 4.77 -19.25
CA GLU A 122 -7.24 5.78 -18.91
C GLU A 122 -7.88 7.06 -18.36
N VAL A 123 -9.11 7.38 -18.77
CA VAL A 123 -9.84 8.55 -18.29
C VAL A 123 -10.14 8.42 -16.81
N ILE A 124 -10.72 7.30 -16.38
CA ILE A 124 -11.01 7.03 -14.97
C ILE A 124 -9.70 7.01 -14.15
N PHE A 125 -8.68 6.31 -14.65
CA PHE A 125 -7.38 6.25 -13.99
C PHE A 125 -6.78 7.65 -13.76
N ASN A 126 -6.78 8.49 -14.80
CA ASN A 126 -6.24 9.85 -14.74
C ASN A 126 -7.08 10.76 -13.83
N ARG A 127 -8.42 10.67 -13.87
CA ARG A 127 -9.30 11.44 -12.98
C ARG A 127 -9.02 11.10 -11.51
N VAL A 128 -9.05 9.82 -11.15
CA VAL A 128 -8.83 9.37 -9.76
C VAL A 128 -7.45 9.73 -9.26
N THR A 129 -6.40 9.53 -10.06
CA THR A 129 -5.02 9.85 -9.65
C THR A 129 -4.77 11.36 -9.57
N LYS A 130 -5.37 12.17 -10.46
CA LYS A 130 -5.32 13.63 -10.38
C LYS A 130 -6.02 14.15 -9.13
N THR A 131 -7.25 13.69 -8.87
CA THR A 131 -7.99 14.04 -7.64
C THR A 131 -7.18 13.70 -6.40
N LEU A 132 -6.57 12.51 -6.35
CA LEU A 132 -5.69 12.14 -5.24
C LEU A 132 -4.52 13.13 -5.09
N ALA A 133 -3.83 13.44 -6.19
CA ALA A 133 -2.69 14.37 -6.15
C ALA A 133 -3.09 15.77 -5.67
N ASP A 134 -4.29 16.24 -5.97
CA ASP A 134 -4.79 17.53 -5.52
C ASP A 134 -5.22 17.51 -4.05
N LEU A 135 -5.94 16.47 -3.61
CA LEU A 135 -6.36 16.33 -2.21
C LEU A 135 -5.17 16.18 -1.24
N LEU A 136 -4.08 15.50 -1.67
CA LEU A 136 -2.86 15.34 -0.87
C LEU A 136 -2.18 16.67 -0.49
N LYS A 137 -2.48 17.76 -1.21
CA LYS A 137 -1.94 19.11 -0.94
C LYS A 137 -2.73 19.86 0.14
N SER A 138 -3.92 19.38 0.50
CA SER A 138 -4.82 20.08 1.40
C SER A 138 -4.47 19.86 2.87
N ARG A 139 -4.84 20.81 3.73
CA ARG A 139 -4.85 20.62 5.20
C ARG A 139 -6.25 20.40 5.77
N LYS A 140 -7.29 20.52 4.94
CA LYS A 140 -8.68 20.40 5.41
C LYS A 140 -8.98 18.96 5.80
N ARG A 141 -9.67 18.79 6.92
CA ARG A 141 -9.99 17.48 7.51
C ARG A 141 -10.70 16.54 6.54
N ALA A 142 -11.81 16.98 5.94
CA ALA A 142 -12.61 16.15 5.03
C ALA A 142 -11.80 15.74 3.78
N GLU A 143 -11.05 16.69 3.21
CA GLU A 143 -10.19 16.45 2.05
C GLU A 143 -9.06 15.46 2.37
N GLN A 144 -8.47 15.54 3.57
CA GLN A 144 -7.46 14.58 4.04
C GLN A 144 -8.03 13.17 4.27
N ARG A 145 -9.23 13.06 4.84
CA ARG A 145 -9.91 11.76 4.99
C ARG A 145 -10.25 11.14 3.63
N LEU A 146 -10.75 11.95 2.70
CA LEU A 146 -11.03 11.49 1.35
C LEU A 146 -9.75 11.10 0.59
N ALA A 147 -8.66 11.85 0.77
CA ALA A 147 -7.36 11.49 0.22
C ALA A 147 -6.89 10.11 0.70
N ALA A 148 -7.08 9.80 1.99
CA ALA A 148 -6.75 8.49 2.56
C ALA A 148 -7.56 7.35 1.90
N GLU A 149 -8.85 7.58 1.70
CA GLU A 149 -9.75 6.63 1.06
C GLU A 149 -9.38 6.39 -0.42
N ILE A 150 -9.15 7.47 -1.18
CA ILE A 150 -8.75 7.37 -2.58
C ILE A 150 -7.36 6.75 -2.70
N PHE A 151 -6.40 7.09 -1.82
CA PHE A 151 -5.09 6.45 -1.76
C PHE A 151 -5.20 4.94 -1.58
N THR A 152 -6.08 4.51 -0.67
CA THR A 152 -6.37 3.09 -0.42
C THR A 152 -6.90 2.44 -1.70
N GLY A 153 -7.94 3.02 -2.31
CA GLY A 153 -8.53 2.52 -3.56
C GLY A 153 -7.56 2.49 -4.74
N VAL A 154 -6.67 3.47 -4.88
CA VAL A 154 -5.63 3.51 -5.91
C VAL A 154 -4.58 2.42 -5.67
N SER A 155 -4.04 2.33 -4.46
CA SER A 155 -3.00 1.36 -4.12
C SER A 155 -3.51 -0.08 -4.29
N LYS A 156 -4.75 -0.33 -3.86
CA LYS A 156 -5.39 -1.65 -3.88
C LYS A 156 -6.05 -2.00 -5.22
N GLY A 157 -6.52 -1.00 -5.96
CA GLY A 157 -7.20 -1.17 -7.25
C GLY A 157 -6.24 -1.42 -8.41
N THR A 158 -4.98 -1.00 -8.27
CA THR A 158 -3.95 -1.14 -9.32
C THR A 158 -3.17 -2.46 -9.25
N LYS A 159 -3.60 -3.41 -8.41
CA LYS A 159 -2.97 -4.74 -8.19
C LYS A 159 -2.61 -5.51 -9.47
N TYR A 160 -3.47 -5.42 -10.50
CA TYR A 160 -3.36 -6.18 -11.75
C TYR A 160 -2.81 -5.35 -12.92
N ILE A 161 -2.32 -4.14 -12.65
CA ILE A 161 -1.71 -3.29 -13.67
C ILE A 161 -0.25 -3.72 -13.90
N GLY A 162 0.20 -3.69 -15.15
CA GLY A 162 1.58 -4.02 -15.52
C GLY A 162 2.62 -3.08 -14.93
N PHE A 163 3.86 -3.57 -14.77
CA PHE A 163 4.94 -2.88 -14.07
C PHE A 163 5.17 -1.45 -14.56
N LYS A 164 5.19 -1.19 -15.87
CA LYS A 164 5.47 0.15 -16.41
C LYS A 164 4.49 1.22 -15.91
N LYS A 165 3.19 0.92 -15.95
CA LYS A 165 2.14 1.85 -15.49
C LYS A 165 2.12 1.95 -13.97
N LEU A 166 2.35 0.84 -13.26
CA LEU A 166 2.46 0.82 -11.80
C LEU A 166 3.67 1.63 -11.31
N ASN A 167 4.84 1.46 -11.94
CA ASN A 167 6.05 2.20 -11.62
C ASN A 167 5.88 3.70 -11.89
N LYS A 168 5.21 4.09 -13.00
CA LYS A 168 4.88 5.49 -13.28
C LYS A 168 3.98 6.09 -12.19
N LEU A 169 3.00 5.35 -11.71
CA LEU A 169 2.13 5.76 -10.59
C LEU A 169 2.94 5.96 -9.30
N TRP A 170 3.69 4.95 -8.87
CA TRP A 170 4.43 5.02 -7.60
C TRP A 170 5.60 6.00 -7.63
N SER A 171 6.15 6.31 -8.81
CA SER A 171 7.23 7.30 -8.96
C SER A 171 6.84 8.69 -8.47
N TRP A 172 5.56 9.08 -8.58
CA TRP A 172 5.07 10.34 -8.01
C TRP A 172 4.32 10.11 -6.69
N LEU A 173 3.59 9.00 -6.56
CA LEU A 173 2.73 8.74 -5.40
C LEU A 173 3.54 8.50 -4.14
N ALA A 174 4.64 7.72 -4.21
CA ALA A 174 5.46 7.46 -3.03
C ALA A 174 6.07 8.77 -2.49
N PRO A 175 6.74 9.64 -3.29
CA PRO A 175 7.19 10.94 -2.80
C PRO A 175 6.07 11.85 -2.27
N ALA A 176 4.86 11.75 -2.82
CA ALA A 176 3.72 12.54 -2.36
C ALA A 176 3.29 12.20 -0.92
N VAL A 177 3.65 11.01 -0.40
CA VAL A 177 3.41 10.61 0.99
C VAL A 177 4.18 11.49 1.99
N ASP A 178 5.27 12.14 1.61
CA ASP A 178 5.90 13.10 2.53
C ASP A 178 5.07 14.36 2.68
N HIS A 179 4.50 14.85 1.58
CA HIS A 179 3.60 15.98 1.60
C HIS A 179 2.37 15.66 2.43
N LEU A 180 1.85 14.45 2.33
CA LEU A 180 0.80 13.97 3.23
C LEU A 180 1.18 14.19 4.70
N TYR A 181 2.36 13.73 5.14
CA TYR A 181 2.75 13.91 6.54
C TYR A 181 2.97 15.37 6.92
N ASP A 182 3.49 16.20 6.01
CA ASP A 182 3.70 17.64 6.30
C ASP A 182 2.36 18.41 6.44
N HIS A 183 1.28 17.89 5.86
CA HIS A 183 -0.06 18.51 5.88
C HIS A 183 -1.07 17.73 6.73
N MET A 184 -0.63 16.66 7.40
CA MET A 184 -1.46 15.79 8.22
C MET A 184 -2.07 16.59 9.39
N ASN A 185 -3.36 16.39 9.63
CA ASN A 185 -4.02 16.90 10.83
C ASN A 185 -4.38 15.74 11.77
N ALA A 186 -4.52 16.03 13.07
CA ALA A 186 -4.78 15.01 14.07
C ALA A 186 -6.11 14.26 13.84
N ASP A 187 -7.10 14.94 13.27
CA ASP A 187 -8.42 14.39 12.98
C ASP A 187 -8.46 13.37 11.83
N ALA A 188 -7.44 13.38 10.95
CA ALA A 188 -7.31 12.48 9.82
C ALA A 188 -6.22 11.41 10.02
N TYR A 189 -5.38 11.55 11.05
CA TYR A 189 -4.28 10.61 11.32
C TYR A 189 -4.75 9.16 11.44
N SER A 190 -5.79 8.90 12.25
CA SER A 190 -6.31 7.54 12.44
C SER A 190 -6.83 6.93 11.14
N THR A 191 -7.46 7.74 10.28
CA THR A 191 -7.95 7.32 8.97
C THR A 191 -6.79 6.91 8.07
N TRP A 192 -5.74 7.73 8.01
CA TRP A 192 -4.53 7.44 7.25
C TRP A 192 -3.78 6.21 7.76
N GLN A 193 -3.63 6.07 9.07
CA GLN A 193 -3.00 4.91 9.69
C GLN A 193 -3.73 3.62 9.30
N ASN A 194 -5.07 3.60 9.44
CA ASN A 194 -5.89 2.45 9.03
C ASN A 194 -5.75 2.15 7.53
N CYS A 195 -5.75 3.17 6.69
CA CYS A 195 -5.59 3.03 5.23
C CYS A 195 -4.24 2.42 4.86
N ILE A 196 -3.13 2.91 5.44
CA ILE A 196 -1.79 2.39 5.14
C ILE A 196 -1.64 0.95 5.63
N ILE A 197 -2.14 0.63 6.83
CA ILE A 197 -2.14 -0.74 7.37
C ILE A 197 -2.95 -1.67 6.46
N ASP A 198 -4.15 -1.27 6.04
CA ASP A 198 -4.99 -2.06 5.14
C ASP A 198 -4.31 -2.28 3.76
N VAL A 199 -3.67 -1.27 3.20
CA VAL A 199 -2.89 -1.41 1.95
C VAL A 199 -1.76 -2.43 2.11
N LEU A 200 -0.95 -2.31 3.16
CA LEU A 200 0.24 -3.14 3.36
C LEU A 200 -0.10 -4.57 3.79
N HIS A 201 -1.19 -4.80 4.54
CA HIS A 201 -1.59 -6.14 5.01
C HIS A 201 -2.45 -6.92 4.03
N ARG A 202 -3.03 -6.26 3.02
CA ARG A 202 -3.91 -6.94 2.05
C ARG A 202 -3.16 -7.85 1.08
N ASP A 203 -1.91 -7.53 0.76
CA ASP A 203 -1.15 -8.25 -0.26
C ASP A 203 0.32 -8.40 0.14
N ASP A 204 1.08 -9.07 -0.72
CA ASP A 204 2.52 -9.20 -0.55
C ASP A 204 3.20 -7.82 -0.47
N THR A 205 3.90 -7.56 0.63
CA THR A 205 4.52 -6.26 0.94
C THR A 205 5.55 -5.85 -0.11
N ARG A 206 6.17 -6.81 -0.78
CA ARG A 206 7.09 -6.57 -1.90
C ARG A 206 6.41 -5.92 -3.11
N ARG A 207 5.07 -5.94 -3.21
CA ARG A 207 4.34 -5.17 -4.24
C ARG A 207 4.31 -3.68 -3.96
N PHE A 208 4.48 -3.30 -2.69
CA PHE A 208 4.41 -1.92 -2.21
C PHE A 208 5.78 -1.40 -1.79
N TRP A 209 6.87 -1.97 -2.32
CA TRP A 209 8.24 -1.60 -1.95
C TRP A 209 8.53 -0.10 -2.12
N TRP A 210 7.98 0.55 -3.16
CA TRP A 210 8.09 2.01 -3.34
C TRP A 210 7.60 2.78 -2.11
N LEU A 211 6.46 2.36 -1.55
CA LEU A 211 5.86 2.97 -0.37
C LEU A 211 6.70 2.64 0.87
N ILE A 212 7.06 1.37 1.07
CA ILE A 212 7.84 0.92 2.24
C ILE A 212 9.18 1.66 2.31
N GLU A 213 9.95 1.67 1.22
CA GLU A 213 11.22 2.38 1.16
C GLU A 213 11.04 3.89 1.40
N ARG A 214 9.94 4.47 0.91
CA ARG A 214 9.67 5.87 1.14
C ARG A 214 9.28 6.19 2.59
N LEU A 215 8.47 5.36 3.23
CA LEU A 215 8.13 5.49 4.64
C LEU A 215 9.37 5.37 5.53
N LEU A 216 10.23 4.38 5.27
CA LEU A 216 11.51 4.22 5.98
C LEU A 216 12.41 5.44 5.82
N SER A 217 12.52 5.98 4.59
CA SER A 217 13.26 7.22 4.35
C SER A 217 12.65 8.40 5.11
N SER A 218 11.33 8.53 5.09
CA SER A 218 10.58 9.64 5.71
C SER A 218 10.74 9.69 7.22
N MET A 219 10.87 8.54 7.89
CA MET A 219 11.15 8.46 9.34
C MET A 219 12.38 9.27 9.77
N THR A 220 13.38 9.41 8.90
CA THR A 220 14.63 10.12 9.21
C THR A 220 14.61 11.60 8.83
N ARG A 221 13.57 12.07 8.14
CA ARG A 221 13.49 13.44 7.63
C ARG A 221 13.00 14.41 8.71
N PRO A 222 13.45 15.68 8.70
CA PRO A 222 12.87 16.72 9.53
C PRO A 222 11.36 16.81 9.30
N ALA A 223 10.60 16.91 10.38
CA ALA A 223 9.16 17.09 10.36
C ALA A 223 8.78 18.49 10.89
N PRO A 224 7.63 19.05 10.48
CA PRO A 224 7.21 20.40 10.90
C PRO A 224 7.06 20.54 12.41
N THR A 225 6.62 19.48 13.09
CA THR A 225 6.49 19.43 14.54
C THR A 225 6.92 18.06 15.07
N ALA A 226 7.14 18.00 16.38
CA ALA A 226 7.42 16.74 17.07
C ALA A 226 6.30 15.70 16.94
N TRP A 227 5.04 16.14 16.82
CA TRP A 227 3.91 15.26 16.58
C TRP A 227 3.98 14.62 15.18
N HIS A 228 4.28 15.40 14.14
CA HIS A 228 4.49 14.86 12.80
C HIS A 228 5.66 13.87 12.76
N GLN A 229 6.74 14.15 13.50
CA GLN A 229 7.87 13.23 13.63
C GLN A 229 7.45 11.91 14.30
N GLY A 230 6.65 11.99 15.37
CA GLY A 230 6.11 10.82 16.06
C GLY A 230 5.29 9.94 15.12
N ILE A 231 4.38 10.54 14.36
CA ILE A 231 3.54 9.83 13.38
C ILE A 231 4.36 9.12 12.31
N ARG A 232 5.35 9.81 11.72
CA ARG A 232 6.23 9.19 10.71
C ARG A 232 6.94 7.95 11.26
N SER A 233 7.31 7.97 12.53
CA SER A 233 8.02 6.87 13.19
C SER A 233 7.13 5.63 13.40
N GLN A 234 5.82 5.82 13.53
CA GLN A 234 4.86 4.75 13.85
C GLN A 234 4.12 4.18 12.64
N VAL A 235 4.22 4.81 11.47
CA VAL A 235 3.30 4.50 10.37
C VAL A 235 3.57 3.16 9.69
N LEU A 236 4.82 2.69 9.72
CA LEU A 236 5.20 1.40 9.17
C LEU A 236 5.44 0.45 10.34
N LEU A 237 4.48 -0.45 10.58
CA LEU A 237 4.54 -1.34 11.75
C LEU A 237 5.43 -2.57 11.51
N ALA A 238 5.49 -3.06 10.26
CA ALA A 238 6.27 -4.24 9.86
C ALA A 238 6.04 -5.46 10.80
N THR A 239 4.78 -5.88 10.95
CA THR A 239 4.37 -6.93 11.91
C THR A 239 4.40 -8.34 11.35
N ASP A 240 4.61 -8.51 10.06
CA ASP A 240 4.65 -9.83 9.41
C ASP A 240 6.04 -10.48 9.56
N TRP A 241 6.09 -11.82 9.64
CA TRP A 241 7.33 -12.60 9.61
C TRP A 241 8.12 -12.41 8.31
N ARG A 242 7.44 -11.98 7.22
CA ARG A 242 8.08 -11.60 5.95
C ARG A 242 8.76 -10.25 6.02
N GLU A 243 8.53 -9.43 7.02
CA GLU A 243 9.02 -8.05 7.09
C GLU A 243 10.19 -7.89 8.09
N THR A 244 10.92 -8.97 8.37
CA THR A 244 11.99 -8.99 9.38
C THR A 244 13.10 -7.97 9.10
N GLU A 245 13.53 -7.80 7.86
CA GLU A 245 14.49 -6.74 7.50
C GLU A 245 13.88 -5.34 7.71
N THR A 246 12.64 -5.13 7.26
CA THR A 246 11.92 -3.87 7.44
C THR A 246 11.82 -3.49 8.92
N ARG A 247 11.43 -4.43 9.78
CA ARG A 247 11.36 -4.24 11.24
C ARG A 247 12.73 -3.91 11.82
N LYS A 248 13.80 -4.61 11.40
CA LYS A 248 15.16 -4.29 11.83
C LYS A 248 15.55 -2.86 11.47
N ARG A 249 15.28 -2.42 10.23
CA ARG A 249 15.57 -1.04 9.78
C ARG A 249 14.79 0.01 10.57
N ILE A 250 13.53 -0.26 10.90
CA ILE A 250 12.73 0.60 11.81
C ILE A 250 13.41 0.70 13.17
N CYS A 251 13.79 -0.43 13.78
CA CYS A 251 14.49 -0.45 15.06
C CYS A 251 15.83 0.30 15.02
N ASP A 252 16.61 0.16 13.94
CA ASP A 252 17.89 0.87 13.79
C ASP A 252 17.68 2.40 13.69
N ILE A 253 16.63 2.85 12.98
CA ILE A 253 16.25 4.27 12.90
C ILE A 253 15.79 4.78 14.27
N ALA A 254 14.92 4.02 14.94
CA ALA A 254 14.41 4.33 16.26
C ALA A 254 15.54 4.45 17.29
N TRP A 255 16.46 3.49 17.32
CA TRP A 255 17.62 3.46 18.23
C TRP A 255 18.50 4.69 18.08
N LYS A 256 18.76 5.15 16.84
CA LYS A 256 19.53 6.37 16.57
C LYS A 256 18.79 7.66 16.96
N SER A 257 17.46 7.60 17.00
CA SER A 257 16.59 8.75 17.28
C SER A 257 16.28 8.89 18.78
N LEU A 258 16.28 7.79 19.52
CA LEU A 258 15.92 7.74 20.94
C LEU A 258 16.71 8.73 21.82
N PRO A 259 18.05 8.88 21.70
CA PRO A 259 18.79 9.86 22.49
C PRO A 259 18.44 11.32 22.16
N LYS A 260 17.90 11.57 20.96
CA LYS A 260 17.51 12.91 20.49
C LYS A 260 16.06 13.26 20.83
N ALA A 261 15.26 12.28 21.27
CA ALA A 261 13.85 12.46 21.62
C ALA A 261 13.73 13.11 23.01
N THR A 262 13.62 14.44 23.02
CA THR A 262 13.58 15.25 24.26
C THR A 262 12.18 15.35 24.86
N ILE A 263 11.14 15.21 24.04
CA ILE A 263 9.74 15.30 24.50
C ILE A 263 9.00 13.97 24.39
N GLU A 264 7.98 13.80 25.22
CA GLU A 264 7.20 12.55 25.34
C GLU A 264 6.61 12.09 24.00
N THR A 265 6.02 12.99 23.21
CA THR A 265 5.45 12.64 21.90
C THR A 265 6.47 12.00 20.95
N GLN A 266 7.72 12.46 20.96
CA GLN A 266 8.78 11.86 20.15
C GLN A 266 9.19 10.51 20.71
N ARG A 267 9.26 10.37 22.03
CA ARG A 267 9.61 9.10 22.69
C ARG A 267 8.56 8.04 22.39
N LEU A 268 7.28 8.35 22.54
CA LEU A 268 6.16 7.48 22.16
C LEU A 268 6.23 7.09 20.67
N GLY A 269 6.57 8.05 19.81
CA GLY A 269 6.80 7.83 18.38
C GLY A 269 7.88 6.79 18.09
N VAL A 270 9.02 6.91 18.78
CA VAL A 270 10.22 6.09 18.57
C VAL A 270 10.11 4.72 19.28
N SER A 271 9.32 4.60 20.34
CA SER A 271 9.22 3.39 21.16
C SER A 271 8.13 2.41 20.77
N ALA A 272 7.25 2.76 19.82
CA ALA A 272 6.17 1.90 19.32
C ALA A 272 6.68 0.94 18.22
#